data_AF-A0A7Y7CLX2-F1
#
_entry.id   AF-A0A7Y7CLX2-F1
#
_cell.length_a   1.000
_cell.length_b   1.000
_cell.length_c   1.000
_cell.angle_alpha   90.00
_cell.angle_beta   90.00
_cell.angle_gamma   90.00
#
_symmetry.space_group_name_H-M   'P 1'
#
loop_
_entity.id
_entity.type
_entity.pdbx_description
1 polymer ?
#
loop_
_entity_poly.entity_id
_entity_poly.type
_entity_poly.pdbx_seq_one_letter_code
_entity_poly.pdbx_strand_id
1 'polypeptide(L)'
;MHALNALQARDGYIDAALVPKLAKAFNITKAEVKGVISFYDDFTKAPKGKHVVRICQAEACQAVGSRSLTAHTLEKLGIGLGDTTPDGHVTVEAVYCLGLCATGPAVMIDGHVKGRVAPADLDPILDAAEAEA
;
A
#
# COMPACT_ATOMS: atom_id res chain seq x y z
N MET A 1 -17.69 -6.44 -2.43
CA MET A 1 -16.54 -5.54 -2.72
C MET A 1 -16.83 -4.09 -2.30
N HIS A 2 -17.84 -3.41 -2.85
CA HIS A 2 -18.08 -1.97 -2.58
C HIS A 2 -18.14 -1.58 -1.09
N ALA A 3 -18.82 -2.36 -0.26
CA ALA A 3 -18.88 -2.09 1.19
C ALA A 3 -17.51 -2.16 1.87
N LEU A 4 -16.67 -3.14 1.51
CA LEU A 4 -15.31 -3.25 2.04
C LEU A 4 -14.43 -2.11 1.54
N ASN A 5 -14.53 -1.73 0.27
CA ASN A 5 -13.78 -0.57 -0.28
C ASN A 5 -14.18 0.73 0.44
N ALA A 6 -15.47 0.92 0.73
CA ALA A 6 -15.93 2.10 1.46
C ALA A 6 -15.41 2.12 2.90
N LEU A 7 -15.36 0.97 3.58
CA LEU A 7 -14.77 0.85 4.91
C LEU A 7 -13.27 1.11 4.90
N GLN A 8 -12.53 0.48 3.98
CA GLN A 8 -11.09 0.69 3.81
C GLN A 8 -10.76 2.16 3.52
N ALA A 9 -11.54 2.84 2.68
CA ALA A 9 -11.34 4.26 2.36
C ALA A 9 -11.67 5.19 3.54
N ARG A 10 -12.66 4.85 4.36
CA ARG A 10 -13.08 5.67 5.51
C ARG A 10 -12.17 5.49 6.72
N ASP A 11 -11.84 4.24 7.03
CA ASP A 11 -11.20 3.85 8.30
C ASP A 11 -9.71 3.50 8.12
N GLY A 12 -9.23 3.36 6.89
CA GLY A 12 -7.85 2.97 6.58
C GLY A 12 -7.56 1.47 6.75
N TYR A 13 -8.48 0.72 7.37
CA TYR A 13 -8.42 -0.73 7.55
C TYR A 13 -9.80 -1.33 7.83
N ILE A 14 -9.91 -2.66 7.78
CA ILE A 14 -11.14 -3.40 8.06
C ILE A 14 -11.10 -3.95 9.48
N ASP A 15 -11.83 -3.32 10.40
CA ASP A 15 -11.99 -3.81 11.77
C ASP A 15 -12.71 -5.17 11.78
N ALA A 16 -12.10 -6.15 12.45
CA ALA A 16 -12.66 -7.48 12.64
C ALA A 16 -14.03 -7.48 13.34
N ALA A 17 -14.33 -6.45 14.15
CA ALA A 17 -15.64 -6.27 14.79
C ALA A 17 -16.77 -5.99 13.77
N LEU A 18 -16.45 -5.59 12.54
CA LEU A 18 -17.43 -5.39 11.46
C LEU A 18 -17.80 -6.68 10.73
N VAL A 19 -16.98 -7.74 10.83
CA VAL A 19 -17.22 -9.02 10.13
C VAL A 19 -18.60 -9.61 10.45
N PRO A 20 -19.08 -9.70 11.71
CA PRO A 20 -20.42 -10.20 12.00
C PRO A 20 -21.53 -9.33 11.39
N LYS A 21 -21.33 -8.00 11.34
CA LYS A 21 -22.31 -7.06 10.76
C LYS A 21 -22.41 -7.23 9.26
N LEU A 22 -21.27 -7.34 8.57
CA LEU A 22 -21.20 -7.59 7.13
C LEU A 22 -21.83 -8.94 6.76
N ALA A 23 -21.47 -10.01 7.48
CA ALA A 23 -22.04 -11.34 7.27
C ALA A 23 -23.57 -11.33 7.33
N LYS A 24 -24.13 -10.69 8.37
CA LYS A 24 -25.58 -10.53 8.52
C LYS A 24 -26.21 -9.69 7.40
N ALA A 25 -25.61 -8.55 7.06
CA ALA A 25 -26.17 -7.62 6.08
C ALA A 25 -26.20 -8.20 4.65
N PHE A 26 -25.21 -9.02 4.29
CA PHE A 26 -25.10 -9.63 2.96
C PHE A 26 -25.62 -11.07 2.91
N ASN A 27 -26.19 -11.60 4.00
CA ASN A 27 -26.69 -12.96 4.12
C ASN A 27 -25.66 -14.04 3.71
N ILE A 28 -24.42 -13.88 4.21
CA ILE A 28 -23.30 -14.81 4.00
C ILE A 28 -22.64 -15.17 5.33
N THR A 29 -21.80 -16.19 5.35
CA THR A 29 -21.09 -16.61 6.56
C THR A 29 -19.96 -15.64 6.92
N LYS A 30 -19.58 -15.62 8.20
CA LYS A 30 -18.39 -14.90 8.66
C LYS A 30 -17.11 -15.41 7.98
N ALA A 31 -17.07 -16.70 7.63
CA ALA A 31 -15.94 -17.32 6.95
C ALA A 31 -15.79 -16.78 5.52
N GLU A 32 -16.88 -16.61 4.78
CA GLU A 32 -16.86 -16.01 3.45
C GLU A 32 -16.38 -14.56 3.50
N VAL A 33 -16.87 -13.75 4.45
CA VAL A 33 -16.38 -12.36 4.61
C VAL A 33 -14.88 -12.33 4.90
N LYS A 34 -14.42 -13.17 5.84
CA LYS A 34 -12.98 -13.28 6.16
C LYS A 34 -12.18 -13.76 4.96
N GLY A 35 -12.71 -14.69 4.19
CA GLY A 35 -12.08 -15.21 2.96
C GLY A 35 -11.82 -14.10 1.96
N VAL A 36 -12.81 -13.24 1.70
CA VAL A 36 -12.64 -12.08 0.81
C VAL A 36 -11.59 -11.11 1.35
N ILE A 37 -11.66 -10.77 2.65
CA ILE A 37 -10.68 -9.85 3.27
C ILE A 37 -9.27 -10.42 3.21
N SER A 38 -9.08 -11.74 3.37
CA SER A 38 -7.75 -12.36 3.27
C SER A 38 -7.25 -12.57 1.85
N PHE A 39 -8.15 -12.61 0.86
CA PHE A 39 -7.80 -12.93 -0.52
C PHE A 39 -7.26 -11.71 -1.28
N TYR A 40 -7.80 -10.52 -1.00
CA TYR A 40 -7.37 -9.28 -1.67
C TYR A 40 -6.42 -8.49 -0.77
N ASP A 41 -5.17 -8.32 -1.22
CA ASP A 41 -4.12 -7.58 -0.49
C ASP A 41 -4.47 -6.10 -0.22
N ASP A 42 -5.42 -5.53 -0.97
CA ASP A 42 -5.91 -4.17 -0.74
C ASP A 42 -6.72 -4.03 0.55
N PHE A 43 -7.25 -5.13 1.11
CA PHE A 43 -7.94 -5.09 2.39
C PHE A 43 -7.00 -5.34 3.54
N THR A 44 -6.82 -4.30 4.34
CA THR A 44 -5.88 -4.30 5.46
C THR A 44 -6.63 -4.57 6.75
N LYS A 45 -5.99 -5.26 7.70
CA LYS A 45 -6.61 -5.64 8.99
C LYS A 45 -6.08 -4.81 10.16
N ALA A 46 -5.09 -3.97 9.89
CA ALA A 46 -4.45 -3.08 10.83
C ALA A 46 -4.17 -1.73 10.14
N PRO A 47 -4.06 -0.63 10.90
CA PRO A 47 -3.70 0.66 10.35
C PRO A 47 -2.36 0.62 9.62
N LYS A 48 -2.27 1.39 8.53
CA LYS A 48 -1.00 1.72 7.85
C LYS A 48 -0.53 3.11 8.28
N GLY A 49 0.67 3.46 7.83
CA GLY A 49 1.17 4.81 7.98
C GLY A 49 0.30 5.84 7.24
N LYS A 50 0.47 7.11 7.63
CA LYS A 50 -0.23 8.26 7.01
C LYS A 50 -0.10 8.27 5.48
N HIS A 51 1.06 7.87 4.97
CA HIS A 51 1.35 7.70 3.56
C HIS A 51 1.65 6.24 3.24
N VAL A 52 1.07 5.72 2.15
CA VAL A 52 1.34 4.37 1.64
C VAL A 52 2.00 4.47 0.27
N VAL A 53 3.28 4.06 0.21
CA VAL A 53 4.10 4.05 -1.00
C VAL A 53 4.22 2.62 -1.51
N ARG A 54 3.59 2.33 -2.65
CA ARG A 54 3.63 1.01 -3.29
C ARG A 54 4.54 1.04 -4.51
N ILE A 55 5.68 0.35 -4.45
CA ILE A 55 6.67 0.34 -5.53
C ILE A 55 6.50 -0.91 -6.38
N CYS A 56 6.41 -0.74 -7.70
CA CYS A 56 6.20 -1.84 -8.62
C CYS A 56 7.39 -2.81 -8.66
N GLN A 57 7.14 -4.07 -8.30
CA GLN A 57 8.10 -5.16 -8.31
C GLN A 57 7.95 -6.07 -9.55
N ALA A 58 7.10 -5.72 -10.54
CA ALA A 58 6.98 -6.50 -11.77
C ALA A 58 8.16 -6.27 -12.73
N GLU A 59 8.39 -7.23 -13.61
CA GLU A 59 9.58 -7.40 -14.44
C GLU A 59 9.88 -6.19 -15.33
N ALA A 60 8.84 -5.58 -15.91
CA ALA A 60 9.00 -4.39 -16.75
C ALA A 60 9.59 -3.20 -15.95
N CYS A 61 9.15 -3.01 -14.70
CA CYS A 61 9.69 -1.96 -13.83
C CYS A 61 11.09 -2.32 -13.32
N GLN A 62 11.37 -3.60 -13.07
CA GLN A 62 12.71 -4.05 -12.70
C GLN A 62 13.73 -3.77 -13.82
N ALA A 63 13.35 -3.98 -15.08
CA ALA A 63 14.20 -3.72 -16.25
C ALA A 63 14.61 -2.24 -16.40
N VAL A 64 13.87 -1.32 -15.78
CA VAL A 64 14.12 0.12 -15.82
C VAL A 64 14.46 0.71 -14.44
N GLY A 65 14.88 -0.14 -13.49
CA GLY A 65 15.48 0.32 -12.22
C GLY A 65 14.56 0.38 -10.99
N SER A 66 13.42 -0.32 -10.96
CA SER A 66 12.58 -0.30 -9.74
C SER A 66 13.25 -0.94 -8.52
N ARG A 67 14.19 -1.88 -8.71
CA ARG A 67 14.94 -2.50 -7.60
C ARG A 67 15.85 -1.48 -6.89
N SER A 68 16.54 -0.63 -7.63
CA SER A 68 17.37 0.42 -7.04
C SER A 68 16.51 1.50 -6.37
N LEU A 69 15.37 1.86 -6.98
CA LEU A 69 14.40 2.76 -6.36
C LEU A 69 13.88 2.21 -5.02
N THR A 70 13.56 0.92 -4.98
CA THR A 70 13.11 0.24 -3.76
C THR A 70 14.21 0.24 -2.70
N ALA A 71 15.43 -0.17 -3.05
CA ALA A 71 16.56 -0.21 -2.13
C ALA A 71 16.85 1.18 -1.53
N HIS A 72 16.90 2.22 -2.36
CA HIS A 72 17.08 3.60 -1.90
C HIS A 72 15.99 4.04 -0.91
N THR A 73 14.72 3.75 -1.22
CA THR A 73 13.59 4.11 -0.36
C THR A 73 13.68 3.43 1.01
N LEU A 74 13.99 2.13 1.03
CA LEU A 74 14.10 1.35 2.26
C LEU A 74 15.31 1.76 3.10
N GLU A 75 16.46 2.01 2.46
CA GLU A 75 17.68 2.47 3.12
C GLU A 75 17.47 3.85 3.78
N LYS A 76 16.81 4.78 3.08
CA LYS A 76 16.51 6.11 3.60
C LYS A 76 15.60 6.06 4.83
N LEU A 77 14.57 5.21 4.80
CA LEU A 77 13.63 5.08 5.93
C LEU A 77 14.10 4.13 7.04
N GLY A 78 15.14 3.32 6.80
CA GLY A 78 15.61 2.32 7.76
C GLY A 78 14.61 1.18 8.04
N ILE A 79 13.74 0.84 7.10
CA ILE A 79 12.70 -0.21 7.24
C ILE A 79 12.78 -1.29 6.16
N GLY A 80 12.07 -2.40 6.35
CA GLY A 80 11.89 -3.44 5.35
C GLY A 80 10.72 -3.19 4.39
N LEU A 81 10.68 -3.97 3.29
CA LEU A 81 9.54 -3.93 2.37
C LEU A 81 8.32 -4.61 3.02
N GLY A 82 7.22 -3.88 3.11
CA GLY A 82 6.00 -4.27 3.83
C GLY A 82 5.89 -3.65 5.22
N ASP A 83 6.93 -2.95 5.70
CA ASP A 83 6.95 -2.34 7.01
C ASP A 83 6.44 -0.89 6.98
N THR A 84 6.16 -0.39 8.18
CA THR A 84 5.84 1.02 8.44
C THR A 84 6.94 1.62 9.31
N THR A 85 7.27 2.88 9.06
CA THR A 85 8.24 3.63 9.88
C THR A 85 7.81 3.68 11.35
N PRO A 86 8.75 3.73 12.32
CA PRO A 86 8.42 3.70 13.75
C PRO A 86 7.53 4.85 14.24
N ASP A 87 7.56 5.98 13.56
CA ASP A 87 6.71 7.16 13.79
C ASP A 87 5.28 6.99 13.24
N GLY A 88 5.02 5.93 12.46
CA GLY A 88 3.72 5.67 11.84
C GLY A 88 3.41 6.55 10.63
N HIS A 89 4.38 7.23 10.02
CA HIS A 89 4.13 8.13 8.90
C HIS A 89 4.11 7.44 7.53
N VAL A 90 5.02 6.50 7.26
CA VAL A 90 5.17 5.90 5.91
C VAL A 90 5.15 4.39 5.97
N THR A 91 4.28 3.77 5.17
CA THR A 91 4.33 2.34 4.86
C THR A 91 4.86 2.14 3.44
N VAL A 92 5.85 1.26 3.26
CA VAL A 92 6.37 0.91 1.92
C VAL A 92 5.96 -0.51 1.56
N GLU A 93 5.23 -0.68 0.46
CA GLU A 93 4.73 -2.00 0.03
C GLU A 93 5.20 -2.38 -1.37
N ALA A 94 5.22 -3.70 -1.63
CA ALA A 94 5.32 -4.22 -2.97
C ALA A 94 3.97 -4.09 -3.69
N VAL A 95 4.01 -3.82 -5.00
CA VAL A 95 2.87 -4.07 -5.89
C VAL A 95 3.35 -4.77 -7.16
N TYR A 96 2.58 -5.75 -7.62
CA TYR A 96 2.94 -6.53 -8.80
C TYR A 96 2.17 -6.03 -10.02
N CYS A 97 2.80 -5.06 -10.68
CA CYS A 97 2.31 -4.34 -11.86
C CYS A 97 1.20 -3.31 -11.56
N LEU A 98 1.40 -2.10 -12.08
CA LEU A 98 0.44 -0.99 -12.02
C LEU A 98 -0.12 -0.63 -13.42
N GLY A 99 0.13 -1.46 -14.43
CA GLY A 99 -0.28 -1.20 -15.81
C GLY A 99 0.49 -0.07 -16.52
N LEU A 100 1.57 0.43 -15.92
CA LEU A 100 2.40 1.54 -16.43
C LEU A 100 3.74 1.06 -17.01
N CYS A 101 3.75 -0.12 -17.64
CA CYS A 101 4.99 -0.78 -18.09
C CYS A 101 5.84 0.10 -19.04
N ALA A 102 5.20 0.86 -19.93
CA ALA A 102 5.88 1.74 -20.88
C ALA A 102 6.49 3.00 -20.24
N THR A 103 6.13 3.29 -18.99
CA THR A 103 6.57 4.46 -18.23
C THR A 103 7.12 4.07 -16.87
N GLY A 104 7.76 2.90 -16.74
CA GLY A 104 8.41 2.50 -15.49
C GLY A 104 9.66 3.35 -15.14
N PRO A 105 10.19 3.27 -13.91
CA PRO A 105 9.60 2.62 -12.74
C PRO A 105 8.27 3.27 -12.33
N ALA A 106 7.31 2.44 -11.95
CA ALA A 106 5.99 2.87 -11.52
C ALA A 106 5.82 2.73 -10.00
N VAL A 107 5.17 3.72 -9.39
CA VAL A 107 4.84 3.76 -7.96
C VAL A 107 3.40 4.22 -7.80
N MET A 108 2.72 3.77 -6.75
CA MET A 108 1.47 4.33 -6.29
C MET A 108 1.67 4.97 -4.92
N ILE A 109 1.23 6.20 -4.75
CA ILE A 109 1.37 6.99 -3.51
C ILE A 109 -0.03 7.42 -3.12
N ASP A 110 -0.53 6.94 -1.98
CA ASP A 110 -1.87 7.25 -1.47
C ASP A 110 -2.99 7.03 -2.51
N GLY A 111 -2.87 5.97 -3.30
CA GLY A 111 -3.81 5.61 -4.37
C GLY A 111 -3.54 6.28 -5.72
N HIS A 112 -2.61 7.24 -5.81
CA HIS A 112 -2.25 7.91 -7.05
C HIS A 112 -1.07 7.25 -7.74
N VAL A 113 -1.25 6.80 -8.98
CA VAL A 113 -0.19 6.15 -9.77
C VAL A 113 0.70 7.18 -10.46
N LYS A 114 2.01 6.95 -10.43
CA LYS A 114 3.04 7.77 -11.09
C LYS A 114 4.03 6.86 -11.83
N GLY A 115 4.41 7.26 -13.04
CA GLY A 115 5.45 6.60 -13.83
C GLY A 115 6.70 7.48 -13.95
N ARG A 116 7.79 6.90 -14.45
CA ARG A 116 9.13 7.50 -14.59
C ARG A 116 9.64 8.07 -13.28
N VAL A 117 9.37 7.36 -12.19
CA VAL A 117 9.69 7.80 -10.84
C VAL A 117 11.18 7.63 -10.59
N ALA A 118 11.85 8.73 -10.24
CA ALA A 118 13.22 8.75 -9.75
C ALA A 118 13.24 8.86 -8.21
N PRO A 119 14.35 8.54 -7.54
CA PRO A 119 14.50 8.73 -6.09
C PRO A 119 14.08 10.12 -5.59
N ALA A 120 14.52 11.17 -6.29
CA ALA A 120 14.19 12.56 -5.96
C ALA A 120 12.69 12.90 -6.04
N ASP A 121 11.89 12.10 -6.76
CA ASP A 121 10.43 12.25 -6.77
C ASP A 121 9.76 11.74 -5.49
N LEU A 122 10.41 10.79 -4.79
CA LEU A 122 9.91 10.21 -3.54
C LEU A 122 10.39 11.00 -2.32
N ASP A 123 11.60 11.56 -2.37
CA ASP A 123 12.22 12.27 -1.25
C ASP A 123 11.28 13.22 -0.49
N PRO A 124 10.47 14.09 -1.12
CA PRO A 124 9.57 14.99 -0.39
C PRO A 124 8.55 14.28 0.50
N ILE A 125 8.11 13.08 0.11
CA ILE A 125 7.14 12.27 0.87
C ILE A 125 7.86 11.53 2.00
N LEU A 126 9.10 11.10 1.75
CA LEU A 126 9.93 10.41 2.74
C LEU A 126 10.43 11.38 3.83
N ASP A 127 10.78 12.63 3.45
CA ASP A 127 11.28 13.66 4.37
C ASP A 127 10.17 14.24 5.26
N ALA A 128 8.93 14.28 4.75
CA ALA A 128 7.77 14.72 5.56
C ALA A 128 7.55 13.82 6.78
N ALA A 129 7.98 12.56 6.73
CA ALA A 129 7.97 11.66 7.88
C ALA A 129 8.95 12.10 8.98
N GLU A 130 10.13 12.60 8.60
CA GLU A 130 11.16 13.03 9.55
C GLU A 130 10.84 14.38 10.23
N ALA A 131 10.11 15.27 9.56
CA ALA A 131 9.85 16.63 10.05
C ALA A 131 8.67 16.77 11.03
N GLU A 132 7.80 15.75 11.11
CA GLU A 132 6.64 15.72 12.04
C GLU A 132 6.93 14.91 13.33
N ALA A 133 8.18 14.43 13.52
CA ALA A 133 8.67 13.72 14.70
C ALA A 133 9.39 14.66 15.70
#